data_AF-A0AAQ4EAA5-F1
#
_entry.id   AF-A0AAQ4EAA5-F1
#
_cell.length_a   1.000
_cell.length_b   1.000
_cell.length_c   1.000
_cell.angle_alpha   90.00
_cell.angle_beta   90.00
_cell.angle_gamma   90.00
#
_symmetry.space_group_name_H-M   'P 1'
#
loop_
_entity.id
_entity.type
_entity.pdbx_description
1 polymer ?
#
loop_
_entity_poly.entity_id
_entity_poly.type
_entity_poly.pdbx_seq_one_letter_code
_entity_poly.pdbx_strand_id
1 'polypeptide(L)'
;MRQQCSMEGAANFSTECLFLALQGAHLGLAPAVARYGRRLRVLRELQRLAQELATAQPLWEASPLAGHNRRLLSKWRTQARRVAQSKLCADAGLLDPLLLSRSLGLYNRAAAVFLGVLQA
;
A
#
# COMPACT_ATOMS: atom_id res chain seq x y z
N MET A 1 -51.98 13.70 -11.63
CA MET A 1 -51.16 14.74 -10.96
C MET A 1 -50.16 14.05 -10.03
N ARG A 2 -48.93 13.80 -10.49
CA ARG A 2 -47.82 13.41 -9.59
C ARG A 2 -47.06 14.70 -9.27
N GLN A 3 -47.10 15.09 -8.00
CA GLN A 3 -46.36 16.23 -7.48
C GLN A 3 -44.86 16.02 -7.76
N GLN A 4 -44.28 17.00 -8.45
CA GLN A 4 -42.84 17.21 -8.51
C GLN A 4 -42.39 17.59 -7.11
N CYS A 5 -41.65 16.69 -6.46
CA CYS A 5 -40.83 17.04 -5.31
C CYS A 5 -39.54 17.66 -5.87
N SER A 6 -39.42 18.98 -5.77
CA SER A 6 -38.20 19.71 -6.12
C SER A 6 -37.04 19.20 -5.27
N MET A 7 -36.04 18.57 -5.89
CA MET A 7 -34.74 18.29 -5.26
C MET A 7 -33.86 19.55 -5.29
N GLU A 8 -34.29 20.61 -4.62
CA GLU A 8 -33.44 21.79 -4.38
C GLU A 8 -32.44 21.44 -3.28
N GLY A 9 -31.26 20.98 -3.68
CA GLY A 9 -30.14 20.64 -2.78
C GLY A 9 -29.36 19.38 -3.16
N ALA A 10 -29.75 18.65 -4.22
CA ALA A 10 -29.01 17.49 -4.68
C ALA A 10 -27.71 17.92 -5.39
N ALA A 11 -26.59 17.31 -5.00
CA ALA A 11 -25.32 17.49 -5.70
C ALA A 11 -25.46 17.04 -7.16
N ASN A 12 -24.87 17.79 -8.10
CA ASN A 12 -24.84 17.32 -9.48
C ASN A 12 -23.97 16.05 -9.60
N PHE A 13 -24.23 15.25 -10.62
CA PHE A 13 -23.56 13.97 -10.86
C PHE A 13 -22.02 14.05 -10.80
N SER A 14 -21.45 15.13 -11.36
CA SER A 14 -20.00 15.34 -11.36
C SER A 14 -19.43 15.52 -9.95
N THR A 15 -20.14 16.24 -9.08
CA THR A 15 -19.78 16.41 -7.67
C THR A 15 -19.88 15.07 -6.93
N GLU A 16 -20.97 14.32 -7.10
CA GLU A 16 -21.12 13.00 -6.50
C GLU A 16 -20.00 12.04 -6.93
N CYS A 17 -19.69 11.99 -8.23
CA CYS A 17 -18.61 11.17 -8.76
C CYS A 17 -17.25 11.56 -8.20
N LEU A 18 -16.96 12.85 -8.03
CA LEU A 18 -15.71 13.32 -7.43
C LEU A 18 -15.55 12.80 -6.00
N PHE A 19 -16.60 12.95 -5.17
CA PHE A 19 -16.56 12.50 -3.77
C PHE A 19 -16.50 10.97 -3.66
N LEU A 20 -17.23 10.23 -4.50
CA LEU A 20 -17.13 8.77 -4.55
C LEU A 20 -15.73 8.30 -4.98
N ALA A 21 -15.13 8.96 -5.96
CA ALA A 21 -13.77 8.66 -6.39
C ALA A 21 -12.75 8.95 -5.27
N LEU A 22 -12.90 10.08 -4.56
CA LEU A 22 -12.07 10.40 -3.40
C LEU A 22 -12.23 9.39 -2.27
N GLN A 23 -13.47 8.97 -1.97
CA GLN A 23 -13.75 7.95 -0.96
C GLN A 23 -13.10 6.61 -1.32
N GLY A 24 -13.22 6.19 -2.57
CA GLY A 24 -12.56 4.98 -3.08
C GLY A 24 -11.04 5.08 -3.02
N ALA A 25 -10.47 6.24 -3.36
CA ALA A 25 -9.03 6.47 -3.28
C ALA A 25 -8.53 6.46 -1.83
N HIS A 26 -9.28 7.04 -0.89
CA HIS A 26 -8.93 7.09 0.53
C HIS A 26 -9.05 5.71 1.22
N LEU A 27 -10.11 4.96 0.96
CA LEU A 27 -10.33 3.64 1.59
C LEU A 27 -9.61 2.49 0.87
N GLY A 28 -9.34 2.62 -0.42
CA GLY A 28 -8.73 1.58 -1.25
C GLY A 28 -7.26 1.86 -1.56
N LEU A 29 -7.01 2.85 -2.41
CA LEU A 29 -5.69 3.09 -2.99
C LEU A 29 -4.65 3.51 -1.93
N ALA A 30 -4.95 4.55 -1.14
CA ALA A 30 -4.05 5.07 -0.13
C ALA A 30 -3.57 4.00 0.88
N PRO A 31 -4.46 3.21 1.52
CA PRO A 31 -4.03 2.15 2.42
C PRO A 31 -3.34 1.00 1.69
N ALA A 32 -3.65 0.72 0.42
CA ALA A 32 -2.91 -0.25 -0.37
C ALA A 32 -1.45 0.18 -0.58
N VAL A 33 -1.20 1.44 -0.95
CA VAL A 33 0.15 2.01 -1.09
C VAL A 33 0.89 2.01 0.25
N ALA A 34 0.23 2.39 1.34
CA ALA A 34 0.82 2.32 2.67
C ALA A 34 1.18 0.89 3.10
N ARG A 35 0.32 -0.09 2.80
CA ARG A 35 0.59 -1.53 3.04
C ARG A 35 1.77 -2.00 2.20
N TYR A 36 1.89 -1.56 0.95
CA TYR A 36 3.03 -1.87 0.10
C TYR A 36 4.35 -1.36 0.70
N GLY A 37 4.40 -0.10 1.14
CA GLY A 37 5.57 0.44 1.83
C GLY A 37 5.95 -0.33 3.11
N ARG A 38 4.95 -0.76 3.90
CA ARG A 38 5.18 -1.65 5.06
C ARG A 38 5.79 -2.99 4.66
N ARG A 39 5.28 -3.63 3.60
CA ARG A 39 5.82 -4.90 3.08
C ARG A 39 7.28 -4.76 2.67
N LEU A 40 7.67 -3.67 2.02
CA LEU A 40 9.07 -3.43 1.65
C LEU A 40 9.99 -3.28 2.86
N ARG A 41 9.52 -2.65 3.94
CA ARG A 41 10.27 -2.56 5.20
C ARG A 41 10.47 -3.93 5.83
N VAL A 42 9.40 -4.72 5.94
CA VAL A 42 9.46 -6.09 6.48
C VAL A 42 10.39 -6.98 5.65
N LEU A 43 10.32 -6.88 4.32
CA LEU A 43 11.19 -7.67 3.44
C LEU A 43 12.67 -7.34 3.67
N ARG A 44 13.03 -6.05 3.69
CA ARG A 44 14.40 -5.61 3.95
C ARG A 44 14.90 -6.07 5.32
N GLU A 45 14.06 -5.98 6.34
CA GLU A 45 14.42 -6.42 7.69
C GLU A 45 14.65 -7.93 7.76
N LEU A 46 13.75 -8.75 7.18
CA LEU A 46 13.94 -10.20 7.13
C LEU A 46 15.21 -10.60 6.38
N GLN A 47 15.52 -9.92 5.28
CA GLN A 47 16.74 -10.14 4.51
C GLN A 47 17.98 -9.77 5.32
N ARG A 48 17.95 -8.61 6.01
CA ARG A 48 19.02 -8.15 6.89
C ARG A 48 19.29 -9.14 8.02
N LEU A 49 18.27 -9.53 8.78
CA LEU A 49 18.40 -10.47 9.90
C LEU A 49 18.93 -11.84 9.42
N ALA A 50 18.44 -12.34 8.28
CA ALA A 50 18.93 -13.58 7.70
C ALA A 50 20.39 -13.47 7.25
N GLN A 51 20.80 -12.31 6.73
CA GLN A 51 22.19 -12.06 6.32
C GLN A 51 23.11 -11.96 7.54
N GLU A 52 22.76 -11.18 8.55
CA GLU A 52 23.52 -11.03 9.79
C GLU A 52 23.74 -12.39 10.49
N LEU A 53 22.68 -13.19 10.62
CA LEU A 53 22.79 -14.53 11.22
C LEU A 53 23.63 -15.48 10.36
N ALA A 54 23.52 -15.41 9.03
CA ALA A 54 24.35 -16.21 8.13
C ALA A 54 25.84 -15.79 8.18
N THR A 55 26.13 -14.50 8.26
CA THR A 55 27.52 -14.02 8.39
C THR A 55 28.14 -14.41 9.73
N ALA A 56 27.34 -14.50 10.79
CA ALA A 56 27.78 -14.95 12.11
C ALA A 56 27.89 -16.48 12.23
N GLN A 57 27.61 -17.25 11.17
CA GLN A 57 27.66 -18.72 11.17
C GLN A 57 28.88 -19.34 11.86
N PRO A 58 30.13 -18.93 11.57
CA PRO A 58 31.30 -19.53 12.23
C PRO A 58 31.30 -19.38 13.75
N LEU A 59 30.63 -18.36 14.30
CA LEU A 59 30.59 -18.09 15.74
C LEU A 59 29.58 -18.99 16.46
N TRP A 60 28.46 -19.32 15.83
CA TRP A 60 27.37 -20.06 16.47
C TRP A 60 27.22 -21.50 15.99
N GLU A 61 27.90 -21.91 14.93
CA GLU A 61 27.78 -23.26 14.38
C GLU A 61 28.28 -24.36 15.34
N ALA A 62 29.27 -24.05 16.18
CA ALA A 62 29.75 -24.94 17.24
C ALA A 62 28.97 -24.81 18.56
N SER A 63 28.04 -23.85 18.66
CA SER A 63 27.24 -23.62 19.87
C SER A 63 26.12 -24.68 20.00
N PRO A 64 25.67 -25.03 21.22
CA PRO A 64 24.47 -25.84 21.42
C PRO A 64 23.21 -25.25 20.74
N LEU A 65 23.23 -23.95 20.41
CA LEU A 65 22.13 -23.25 19.71
C LEU A 65 22.16 -23.41 18.18
N ALA A 66 23.14 -24.10 17.59
CA ALA A 66 23.28 -24.20 16.14
C ALA A 66 22.02 -24.70 15.43
N GLY A 67 21.35 -25.71 16.01
CA GLY A 67 20.09 -26.23 15.47
C GLY A 67 18.95 -25.20 15.50
N HIS A 68 18.90 -24.35 16.53
CA HIS A 68 17.94 -23.26 16.61
C HIS A 68 18.22 -22.20 15.54
N ASN A 69 19.48 -21.77 15.40
CA ASN A 69 19.88 -20.73 14.45
C ASN A 69 19.65 -21.17 12.99
N ARG A 70 19.93 -22.42 12.64
CA ARG A 70 19.62 -22.98 11.32
C ARG A 70 18.11 -22.93 11.02
N ARG A 71 17.27 -23.27 12.00
CA ARG A 71 15.81 -23.17 11.87
C ARG A 71 15.36 -21.72 11.70
N LEU A 72 15.91 -20.81 12.48
CA LEU A 72 15.58 -19.38 12.42
C LEU A 72 15.95 -18.78 11.06
N LEU A 73 17.15 -19.10 10.55
CA LEU A 73 17.61 -18.69 9.23
C LEU A 73 16.69 -19.20 8.11
N SER A 74 16.30 -20.48 8.17
CA SER A 74 15.36 -21.07 7.20
C SER A 74 13.98 -20.38 7.25
N LYS A 75 13.47 -20.11 8.46
CA LYS A 75 12.20 -19.40 8.66
C LYS A 75 12.23 -18.00 8.06
N TRP A 76 13.24 -17.19 8.37
CA TRP A 76 13.35 -15.83 7.84
C TRP A 76 13.51 -15.80 6.33
N ARG A 77 14.31 -16.71 5.75
CA ARG A 77 14.44 -16.83 4.29
C ARG A 77 13.11 -17.21 3.62
N THR A 78 12.36 -18.14 4.21
CA THR A 78 11.06 -18.56 3.71
C THR A 78 10.03 -17.43 3.78
N GLN A 79 10.00 -16.71 4.91
CA GLN A 79 9.14 -15.53 5.07
C GLN A 79 9.50 -14.44 4.07
N ALA A 80 10.79 -14.14 3.88
CA ALA A 80 11.26 -13.17 2.90
C ALA A 80 10.82 -13.55 1.47
N ARG A 81 10.95 -14.83 1.08
CA ARG A 81 10.46 -15.32 -0.22
C ARG A 81 8.96 -15.12 -0.39
N ARG A 82 8.16 -15.47 0.63
CA ARG A 82 6.70 -15.29 0.59
C ARG A 82 6.29 -13.82 0.46
N VAL A 83 6.96 -12.94 1.21
CA VAL A 83 6.72 -11.49 1.12
C VAL A 83 7.15 -10.95 -0.25
N ALA A 84 8.29 -11.39 -0.79
CA ALA A 84 8.77 -11.01 -2.11
C ALA A 84 7.82 -11.45 -3.23
N GLN A 85 7.26 -12.66 -3.17
CA GLN A 85 6.24 -13.11 -4.12
C GLN A 85 4.98 -12.24 -4.06
N SER A 86 4.47 -11.96 -2.87
CA SER A 86 3.30 -11.10 -2.72
C SER A 86 3.57 -9.64 -3.13
N LYS A 87 4.82 -9.18 -3.06
CA LYS A 87 5.25 -7.86 -3.54
C LYS A 87 5.09 -7.76 -5.06
N LEU A 88 5.41 -8.81 -5.84
CA LEU A 88 5.31 -8.79 -7.30
C LEU A 88 3.89 -8.48 -7.79
N CYS A 89 2.87 -9.05 -7.16
CA CYS A 89 1.48 -8.73 -7.51
C CYS A 89 1.14 -7.26 -7.22
N ALA A 90 1.67 -6.72 -6.13
CA ALA A 90 1.49 -5.32 -5.80
C ALA A 90 2.28 -4.41 -6.75
N ASP A 91 3.48 -4.79 -7.18
CA ASP A 91 4.25 -4.03 -8.18
C ASP A 91 3.47 -3.92 -9.49
N ALA A 92 2.91 -5.02 -9.98
CA ALA A 92 2.17 -5.05 -11.24
C ALA A 92 0.85 -4.26 -11.21
N GLY A 93 0.12 -4.32 -10.09
CA GLY A 93 -1.19 -3.68 -9.99
C GLY A 93 -1.15 -2.26 -9.43
N LEU A 94 -0.42 -2.06 -8.32
CA LEU A 94 -0.46 -0.83 -7.53
C LEU A 94 0.54 0.22 -8.02
N LEU A 95 1.67 -0.22 -8.58
CA LEU A 95 2.70 0.67 -9.13
C LEU A 95 2.56 0.84 -10.65
N ASP A 96 1.42 0.47 -11.21
CA ASP A 96 1.11 0.74 -12.60
C ASP A 96 1.14 2.27 -12.86
N PRO A 97 1.96 2.75 -13.82
CA PRO A 97 2.12 4.18 -14.08
C PRO A 97 0.81 4.88 -14.46
N LEU A 98 -0.09 4.19 -15.17
CA LEU A 98 -1.37 4.77 -15.58
C LEU A 98 -2.31 4.94 -14.38
N LEU A 99 -2.38 3.93 -13.51
CA LEU A 99 -3.15 4.02 -12.26
C LEU A 99 -2.65 5.17 -11.39
N LEU A 100 -1.33 5.24 -11.17
CA LEU A 100 -0.72 6.28 -10.33
C LEU A 100 -0.94 7.67 -10.93
N SER A 101 -0.68 7.85 -12.23
CA SER A 101 -0.92 9.12 -12.92
C SER A 101 -2.38 9.58 -12.82
N ARG A 102 -3.34 8.67 -13.06
CA ARG A 102 -4.78 8.98 -12.95
C ARG A 102 -5.18 9.32 -11.51
N SER A 103 -4.64 8.62 -10.52
CA SER A 103 -4.91 8.90 -9.11
C SER A 103 -4.38 10.27 -8.67
N LEU A 104 -3.16 10.64 -9.09
CA LEU A 104 -2.62 11.98 -8.86
C LEU A 104 -3.44 13.05 -9.58
N GLY A 105 -3.90 12.77 -10.79
CA GLY A 105 -4.84 13.64 -11.52
C GLY A 105 -6.16 13.87 -10.76
N LEU A 106 -6.72 12.82 -10.14
CA LEU A 106 -7.89 12.94 -9.27
C LEU A 106 -7.61 13.85 -8.07
N TYR A 107 -6.49 13.63 -7.35
CA TYR A 107 -6.13 14.45 -6.20
C TYR A 107 -5.90 15.92 -6.58
N ASN A 108 -5.26 16.20 -7.71
CA ASN A 108 -5.08 17.57 -8.20
C ASN A 108 -6.40 18.25 -8.53
N ARG A 109 -7.34 17.53 -9.18
CA ARG A 109 -8.69 18.07 -9.46
C ARG A 109 -9.45 18.37 -8.17
N ALA A 110 -9.41 17.45 -7.22
CA ALA A 110 -10.04 17.65 -5.92
C ALA A 110 -9.43 18.85 -5.17
N ALA A 111 -8.10 18.98 -5.15
CA ALA A 111 -7.42 20.11 -4.56
C ALA A 111 -7.82 21.44 -5.22
N ALA A 112 -7.91 21.49 -6.55
CA ALA A 112 -8.35 22.69 -7.26
C ALA A 112 -9.80 23.08 -6.88
N VAL A 113 -10.70 22.11 -6.76
CA VAL A 113 -12.08 22.35 -6.30
C VAL A 113 -12.09 22.89 -4.87
N PHE A 114 -11.36 22.25 -3.94
CA PHE A 114 -11.30 22.70 -2.54
C PHE A 114 -10.68 24.09 -2.38
N LEU A 115 -9.63 24.40 -3.15
CA LEU A 115 -9.04 25.74 -3.17
C LEU A 115 -10.04 26.78 -3.68
N GLY A 116 -10.79 26.47 -4.73
CA GLY A 116 -11.84 27.36 -5.24
C GLY A 116 -12.94 27.64 -4.21
N VAL A 117 -13.28 26.66 -3.36
CA VAL A 117 -14.24 26.84 -2.26
C VAL A 117 -13.66 27.69 -1.13
N LEU A 118 -12.37 27.54 -0.81
CA LEU A 118 -11.73 28.31 0.26
C LEU A 118 -11.48 29.79 -0.11
N GLN A 119 -11.45 30.10 -1.40
CA GLN A 119 -11.26 31.46 -1.93
C GLN A 119 -12.58 32.19 -2.22
N ALA A 120 -13.72 31.51 -2.05
CA ALA A 120 -15.06 32.07 -2.17
C ALA A 120 -15.59 32.53 -0.80
#